data_AF-A0A1Q3B507-F1
#
_entry.id   AF-A0A1Q3B507-F1
#
_cell.length_a   1.000
_cell.length_b   1.000
_cell.length_c   1.000
_cell.angle_alpha   90.00
_cell.angle_beta   90.00
_cell.angle_gamma   90.00
#
_symmetry.space_group_name_H-M   'P 1'
#
loop_
_entity.id
_entity.type
_entity.pdbx_description
1 polymer ?
#
loop_
_entity_poly.entity_id
_entity_poly.type
_entity_poly.pdbx_seq_one_letter_code
_entity_poly.pdbx_strand_id
1 'polypeptide(L)'
;INITIIIQDSFKLQTIAQIDSGTQMNCIQEGLFLTKYFEKTKQKLSIANGENLSVKFKIPDVHICNDDICIKQTFILVKDLDIGIILGQPFLEIIKPFEVKNEGITTKIFQRKIVFAFNEKPMTKEINLLQPLSIFKEHSINLIKTKENHLYEIRNINKKLEQQSQTSQIQEKIKLLKNNIINNLCLELPDSFWHRKTHMVSLPYEKDFTKQNIPTKARPIQMNHDLMKHCKKEIGELLTKRLIRPSKSPWSCAAFYLNKNSEIKKGTPRLVINYKPLNTALQWI
;
A
#
# COMPACT_ATOMS: atom_id res chain seq x y z
N ILE A 1 -19.19 -28.24 41.52
CA ILE A 1 -18.30 -27.66 42.55
C ILE A 1 -19.12 -27.38 43.81
N ASN A 2 -18.55 -27.60 44.99
CA ASN A 2 -19.21 -27.22 46.23
C ASN A 2 -19.06 -25.72 46.47
N ILE A 3 -20.17 -25.02 46.71
CA ILE A 3 -20.19 -23.61 47.02
C ILE A 3 -21.14 -23.33 48.19
N THR A 4 -20.88 -22.24 48.89
CA THR A 4 -21.82 -21.69 49.86
C THR A 4 -22.47 -20.46 49.25
N ILE A 5 -23.80 -20.42 49.21
CA ILE A 5 -24.55 -19.25 48.77
C ILE A 5 -25.13 -18.52 49.97
N ILE A 6 -24.92 -17.21 50.01
CA ILE A 6 -25.48 -16.31 51.01
C ILE A 6 -26.38 -15.30 50.32
N ILE A 7 -27.61 -15.14 50.79
CA ILE A 7 -28.57 -14.14 50.29
C ILE A 7 -28.95 -13.21 51.44
N GLN A 8 -28.80 -11.90 51.21
CA GLN A 8 -29.17 -10.84 52.17
C GLN A 8 -28.68 -11.11 53.60
N ASP A 9 -27.47 -11.68 53.75
CA ASP A 9 -26.80 -12.04 55.01
C ASP A 9 -27.61 -12.90 56.01
N SER A 10 -28.76 -13.42 55.59
CA SER A 10 -29.74 -14.09 56.45
C SER A 10 -30.01 -15.53 56.04
N PHE A 11 -29.79 -15.86 54.77
CA PHE A 11 -29.94 -17.22 54.26
C PHE A 11 -28.59 -17.75 53.79
N LYS A 12 -28.17 -18.89 54.32
CA LYS A 12 -26.96 -19.60 53.95
C LYS A 12 -27.31 -21.01 53.48
N LEU A 13 -26.90 -21.36 52.27
CA LEU A 13 -27.10 -22.68 51.68
C LEU A 13 -25.79 -23.22 51.12
N GLN A 14 -25.36 -24.37 51.59
CA GLN A 14 -24.26 -25.11 50.98
C GLN A 14 -24.83 -26.06 49.93
N THR A 15 -24.36 -25.97 48.70
CA THR A 15 -24.91 -26.73 47.57
C THR A 15 -23.86 -27.00 46.49
N ILE A 16 -24.21 -27.86 45.56
CA ILE A 16 -23.40 -28.17 44.38
C ILE A 16 -23.88 -27.29 43.24
N ALA A 17 -22.96 -26.53 42.66
CA ALA A 17 -23.21 -25.79 41.43
C ALA A 17 -22.45 -26.39 40.25
N GLN A 18 -23.06 -26.35 39.08
CA GLN A 18 -22.41 -26.66 37.81
C GLN A 18 -21.88 -25.37 37.21
N ILE A 19 -20.67 -25.43 36.65
CA ILE A 19 -20.13 -24.32 35.86
C ILE A 19 -20.39 -24.65 34.39
N ASP A 20 -21.00 -23.73 33.67
CA ASP A 20 -21.30 -23.88 32.24
C ASP A 20 -20.92 -22.63 31.46
N SER A 21 -19.89 -22.73 30.62
CA SER A 21 -19.49 -21.65 29.72
C SER A 21 -20.46 -21.46 28.54
N GLY A 22 -21.36 -22.41 28.28
CA GLY A 22 -22.41 -22.26 27.27
C GLY A 22 -23.56 -21.35 27.71
N THR A 23 -23.69 -21.08 29.01
CA THR A 23 -24.83 -20.33 29.56
C THR A 23 -24.49 -18.84 29.72
N GLN A 24 -25.34 -17.97 29.15
CA GLN A 24 -25.15 -16.52 29.19
C GLN A 24 -25.28 -15.89 30.59
N MET A 25 -26.03 -16.49 31.51
CA MET A 25 -26.34 -15.93 32.85
C MET A 25 -26.19 -17.01 33.93
N ASN A 26 -26.14 -16.64 35.21
CA ASN A 26 -26.21 -17.63 36.29
C ASN A 26 -27.68 -18.03 36.54
N CYS A 27 -27.97 -19.31 36.58
CA CYS A 27 -29.33 -19.84 36.67
C CYS A 27 -29.57 -20.57 37.99
N ILE A 28 -30.83 -20.53 38.44
CA ILE A 28 -31.29 -21.31 39.58
C ILE A 28 -32.63 -21.98 39.32
N GLN A 29 -32.77 -23.21 39.82
CA GLN A 29 -33.99 -23.98 39.80
C GLN A 29 -35.08 -23.36 40.69
N GLU A 30 -36.33 -23.44 40.23
CA GLU A 30 -37.50 -23.08 41.03
C GLU A 30 -37.66 -23.99 42.26
N GLY A 31 -37.95 -23.38 43.41
CA GLY A 31 -38.15 -24.10 44.68
C GLY A 31 -36.91 -24.17 45.59
N LEU A 32 -35.71 -23.82 45.10
CA LEU A 32 -34.49 -23.81 45.93
C LEU A 32 -34.43 -22.67 46.93
N PHE A 33 -34.94 -21.50 46.57
CA PHE A 33 -34.97 -20.32 47.44
C PHE A 33 -36.41 -19.86 47.68
N LEU A 34 -36.63 -19.23 48.83
CA LEU A 34 -37.91 -18.61 49.17
C LEU A 34 -38.23 -17.46 48.21
N THR A 35 -39.49 -17.37 47.80
CA THR A 35 -40.01 -16.36 46.85
C THR A 35 -39.76 -14.91 47.31
N LYS A 36 -39.55 -14.68 48.61
CA LYS A 36 -39.27 -13.35 49.19
C LYS A 36 -37.98 -12.69 48.67
N TYR A 37 -37.02 -13.48 48.16
CA TYR A 37 -35.75 -12.96 47.63
C TYR A 37 -35.81 -12.59 46.14
N PHE A 38 -36.93 -12.84 45.47
CA PHE A 38 -37.04 -12.68 44.02
C PHE A 38 -37.63 -11.32 43.64
N GLU A 39 -37.00 -10.68 42.67
CA GLU A 39 -37.50 -9.50 41.98
C GLU A 39 -38.07 -9.86 40.61
N LYS A 40 -39.17 -9.23 40.21
CA LYS A 40 -39.72 -9.38 38.86
C LYS A 40 -38.76 -8.77 37.84
N THR A 41 -38.53 -9.49 36.74
CA THR A 41 -37.74 -8.99 35.60
C THR A 41 -38.46 -9.27 34.28
N LYS A 42 -38.11 -8.52 33.23
CA LYS A 42 -38.58 -8.72 31.84
C LYS A 42 -37.45 -9.15 30.91
N GLN A 43 -36.36 -9.68 31.47
CA GLN A 43 -35.17 -10.07 30.72
C GLN A 43 -35.45 -11.30 29.87
N LYS A 44 -34.86 -11.36 28.67
CA LYS A 44 -34.93 -12.50 27.76
C LYS A 44 -33.58 -13.22 27.75
N LEU A 45 -33.60 -14.54 27.81
CA LEU A 45 -32.43 -15.39 27.62
C LEU A 45 -32.49 -16.05 26.26
N SER A 46 -31.39 -16.04 25.52
CA SER A 46 -31.27 -16.86 24.32
C SER A 46 -30.76 -18.25 24.70
N ILE A 47 -31.53 -19.29 24.39
CA ILE A 47 -31.14 -20.69 24.60
C ILE A 47 -30.37 -21.19 23.36
N ALA A 48 -29.62 -22.28 23.49
CA ALA A 48 -28.85 -22.91 22.41
C ALA A 48 -29.67 -23.22 21.14
N ASN A 49 -31.00 -23.37 21.25
CA ASN A 49 -31.91 -23.59 20.11
C ASN A 49 -32.29 -22.30 19.36
N GLY A 50 -31.78 -21.13 19.77
CA GLY A 50 -32.12 -19.82 19.20
C GLY A 50 -33.45 -19.24 19.70
N GLU A 51 -34.21 -19.99 20.50
CA GLU A 51 -35.42 -19.51 21.16
C GLU A 51 -35.09 -18.61 22.36
N ASN A 52 -35.97 -17.63 22.61
CA ASN A 52 -35.83 -16.72 23.73
C ASN A 52 -36.76 -17.12 24.89
N LEU A 53 -36.19 -17.54 26.01
CA LEU A 53 -36.95 -17.77 27.25
C LEU A 53 -37.23 -16.43 27.94
N SER A 54 -38.49 -16.16 28.24
CA SER A 54 -38.85 -15.01 29.08
C SER A 54 -38.56 -15.32 30.55
N VAL A 55 -37.56 -14.66 31.13
CA VAL A 55 -37.26 -14.76 32.56
C VAL A 55 -38.22 -13.88 33.33
N LYS A 56 -38.96 -14.47 34.27
CA LYS A 56 -39.95 -13.73 35.07
C LYS A 56 -39.36 -13.17 36.36
N PHE A 57 -38.33 -13.81 36.91
CA PHE A 57 -37.78 -13.47 38.22
C PHE A 57 -36.24 -13.57 38.24
N LYS A 58 -35.62 -12.69 39.03
CA LYS A 58 -34.17 -12.66 39.29
C LYS A 58 -33.90 -12.46 40.79
N ILE A 59 -32.71 -12.81 41.23
CA ILE A 59 -32.16 -12.50 42.56
C ILE A 59 -30.87 -11.71 42.34
N PRO A 60 -30.86 -10.38 42.56
CA PRO A 60 -29.71 -9.54 42.22
C PRO A 60 -28.54 -9.66 43.21
N ASP A 61 -28.83 -9.98 44.48
CA ASP A 61 -27.86 -9.92 45.57
C ASP A 61 -27.59 -11.28 46.19
N VAL A 62 -26.85 -12.10 45.44
CA VAL A 62 -26.43 -13.44 45.85
C VAL A 62 -24.92 -13.48 45.98
N HIS A 63 -24.43 -13.84 47.15
CA HIS A 63 -23.00 -14.00 47.39
C HIS A 63 -22.61 -15.48 47.25
N ILE A 64 -21.75 -15.78 46.28
CA ILE A 64 -21.13 -17.09 46.12
C ILE A 64 -19.83 -17.07 46.93
N CYS A 65 -19.84 -17.78 48.04
CA CYS A 65 -18.72 -17.88 48.96
C CYS A 65 -18.00 -19.22 48.81
N ASN A 66 -16.68 -19.15 48.75
CA ASN A 66 -15.78 -20.27 48.87
C ASN A 66 -14.66 -19.87 49.84
N ASP A 67 -14.53 -20.59 50.94
CA ASP A 67 -13.71 -20.21 52.10
C ASP A 67 -14.01 -18.77 52.57
N ASP A 68 -12.99 -17.91 52.62
CA ASP A 68 -13.08 -16.52 53.10
C ASP A 68 -13.52 -15.51 52.02
N ILE A 69 -13.75 -15.96 50.78
CA ILE A 69 -14.01 -15.05 49.64
C ILE A 69 -15.43 -15.24 49.15
N CYS A 70 -16.17 -14.14 49.15
CA CYS A 70 -17.54 -14.05 48.67
C CYS A 70 -17.63 -13.14 47.45
N ILE A 71 -18.20 -13.67 46.36
CA ILE A 71 -18.38 -12.96 45.10
C ILE A 71 -19.87 -12.67 44.93
N LYS A 72 -20.22 -11.39 44.85
CA LYS A 72 -21.59 -10.95 44.57
C LYS A 72 -21.95 -11.22 43.11
N GLN A 73 -23.10 -11.86 42.90
CA GLN A 73 -23.61 -12.28 41.61
C GLN A 73 -25.13 -12.12 41.55
N THR A 74 -25.65 -12.02 40.34
CA THR A 74 -27.08 -12.06 40.04
C THR A 74 -27.45 -13.42 39.48
N PHE A 75 -28.59 -13.97 39.91
CA PHE A 75 -29.17 -15.21 39.43
C PHE A 75 -30.54 -14.97 38.80
N ILE A 76 -30.91 -15.81 37.86
CA ILE A 76 -32.21 -15.83 37.20
C ILE A 76 -32.93 -17.15 37.48
N LEU A 77 -34.25 -17.07 37.67
CA LEU A 77 -35.08 -18.24 37.93
C LEU A 77 -35.42 -18.97 36.64
N VAL A 78 -35.16 -20.27 36.60
CA VAL A 78 -35.51 -21.19 35.51
C VAL A 78 -36.32 -22.34 36.11
N LYS A 79 -37.49 -22.64 35.51
CA LYS A 79 -38.43 -23.64 36.05
C LYS A 79 -37.95 -25.07 35.80
N ASP A 80 -37.52 -25.35 34.57
CA ASP A 80 -37.18 -26.69 34.11
C ASP A 80 -35.66 -26.91 34.11
N LEU A 81 -35.02 -26.71 35.26
CA LEU A 81 -33.60 -27.01 35.45
C LEU A 81 -33.46 -28.33 36.19
N ASP A 82 -32.78 -29.32 35.58
CA ASP A 82 -32.47 -30.60 36.24
C ASP A 82 -31.42 -30.45 37.35
N ILE A 83 -30.64 -29.36 37.28
CA ILE A 83 -29.54 -29.06 38.19
C ILE A 83 -29.95 -27.85 39.02
N GLY A 84 -29.61 -27.87 40.31
CA GLY A 84 -30.07 -26.81 41.19
C GLY A 84 -29.54 -25.43 40.81
N ILE A 85 -28.24 -25.33 40.55
CA ILE A 85 -27.55 -24.05 40.30
C ILE A 85 -26.55 -24.18 39.17
N ILE A 86 -26.61 -23.24 38.23
CA ILE A 86 -25.67 -23.11 37.12
C ILE A 86 -24.95 -21.76 37.23
N LEU A 87 -23.62 -21.80 37.24
CA LEU A 87 -22.75 -20.63 37.16
C LEU A 87 -22.33 -20.43 35.71
N GLY A 88 -22.83 -19.36 35.10
CA GLY A 88 -22.62 -19.04 33.70
C GLY A 88 -21.46 -18.08 33.47
N GLN A 89 -21.50 -17.42 32.31
CA GLN A 89 -20.52 -16.39 31.92
C GLN A 89 -20.28 -15.30 32.99
N PRO A 90 -21.28 -14.73 33.68
CA PRO A 90 -21.04 -13.65 34.65
C PRO A 90 -20.15 -14.08 35.82
N PHE A 91 -20.25 -15.34 36.26
CA PHE A 91 -19.34 -15.89 37.25
C PHE A 91 -17.94 -16.11 36.68
N LEU A 92 -17.86 -16.73 35.49
CA LEU A 92 -16.60 -17.02 34.81
C LEU A 92 -15.78 -15.76 34.52
N GLU A 93 -16.43 -14.65 34.18
CA GLU A 93 -15.77 -13.36 33.91
C GLU A 93 -15.10 -12.79 35.16
N ILE A 94 -15.72 -12.90 36.33
CA ILE A 94 -15.14 -12.40 37.58
C ILE A 94 -13.94 -13.23 38.02
N ILE A 95 -13.98 -14.56 37.80
CA ILE A 95 -12.89 -15.44 38.20
C ILE A 95 -11.72 -15.47 37.19
N LYS A 96 -11.77 -14.73 36.08
CA LYS A 96 -10.68 -14.66 35.11
C LYS A 96 -9.51 -13.79 35.64
N PRO A 97 -8.25 -14.19 35.40
CA PRO A 97 -7.81 -15.43 34.75
C PRO A 97 -7.90 -16.65 35.69
N PHE A 98 -8.28 -17.81 35.14
CA PHE A 98 -8.33 -19.08 35.87
C PHE A 98 -7.67 -20.22 35.08
N GLU A 99 -7.13 -21.20 35.80
CA GLU A 99 -6.58 -22.45 35.28
C GLU A 99 -7.48 -23.61 35.66
N VAL A 100 -7.74 -24.53 34.71
CA VAL A 100 -8.48 -25.76 34.97
C VAL A 100 -7.48 -26.90 35.16
N LYS A 101 -7.52 -27.56 36.32
CA LYS A 101 -6.69 -28.73 36.65
C LYS A 101 -7.59 -29.92 36.98
N ASN A 102 -7.00 -31.12 37.07
CA ASN A 102 -7.75 -32.34 37.40
C ASN A 102 -8.48 -32.26 38.75
N GLU A 103 -7.97 -31.46 39.67
CA GLU A 103 -8.53 -31.26 41.02
C GLU A 103 -9.64 -30.20 41.06
N GLY A 104 -9.68 -29.27 40.11
CA GLY A 104 -10.58 -28.12 40.16
C GLY A 104 -10.14 -26.92 39.34
N ILE A 105 -10.89 -25.82 39.49
CA ILE A 105 -10.58 -24.52 38.87
C ILE A 105 -9.79 -23.68 39.87
N THR A 106 -8.58 -23.28 39.49
CA THR A 106 -7.72 -22.41 40.29
C THR A 106 -7.76 -20.99 39.75
N THR A 107 -8.00 -20.00 40.60
CA THR A 107 -7.96 -18.57 40.24
C THR A 107 -7.25 -17.75 41.31
N LYS A 108 -6.85 -16.52 40.98
CA LYS A 108 -6.32 -15.54 41.94
C LYS A 108 -7.30 -14.37 42.05
N ILE A 109 -7.92 -14.23 43.21
CA ILE A 109 -8.84 -13.13 43.52
C ILE A 109 -8.29 -12.40 44.76
N PHE A 110 -8.18 -11.07 44.70
CA PHE A 110 -7.56 -10.25 45.76
C PHE A 110 -6.15 -10.73 46.17
N GLN A 111 -5.33 -11.15 45.19
CA GLN A 111 -3.99 -11.73 45.39
C GLN A 111 -3.96 -13.04 46.19
N ARG A 112 -5.11 -13.59 46.56
CA ARG A 112 -5.25 -14.90 47.21
C ARG A 112 -5.59 -15.96 46.16
N LYS A 113 -4.97 -17.12 46.29
CA LYS A 113 -5.23 -18.27 45.42
C LYS A 113 -6.47 -19.00 45.95
N ILE A 114 -7.49 -19.15 45.11
CA ILE A 114 -8.71 -19.90 45.41
C ILE A 114 -8.75 -21.13 44.51
N VAL A 115 -9.23 -22.25 45.07
CA VAL A 115 -9.48 -23.48 44.34
C VAL A 115 -10.95 -23.86 44.47
N PHE A 116 -11.65 -23.95 43.34
CA PHE A 116 -12.97 -24.55 43.24
C PHE A 116 -12.81 -26.02 42.89
N ALA A 117 -12.81 -26.88 43.90
CA ALA A 117 -12.60 -28.32 43.73
C ALA A 117 -13.74 -28.97 42.94
N PHE A 118 -13.38 -29.85 42.00
CA PHE A 118 -14.36 -30.69 41.31
C PHE A 118 -14.81 -31.83 42.22
N ASN A 119 -16.12 -32.11 42.24
CA ASN A 119 -16.67 -33.21 43.03
C ASN A 119 -16.38 -34.57 42.37
N GLU A 120 -16.21 -34.58 41.04
CA GLU A 120 -15.89 -35.76 40.25
C GLU A 120 -14.66 -35.48 39.38
N LYS A 121 -13.89 -36.52 39.06
CA LYS A 121 -12.76 -36.39 38.15
C LYS A 121 -13.27 -35.96 36.76
N PRO A 122 -12.65 -34.96 36.12
CA PRO A 122 -13.06 -34.55 34.80
C PRO A 122 -12.86 -35.70 33.81
N MET A 123 -13.96 -36.17 33.21
CA MET A 123 -13.90 -37.10 32.09
C MET A 123 -13.61 -36.33 30.81
N THR A 124 -12.42 -36.50 30.25
CA THR A 124 -12.12 -36.07 28.90
C THR A 124 -12.86 -36.99 27.93
N LYS A 125 -13.97 -36.52 27.34
CA LYS A 125 -14.45 -37.13 26.10
C LYS A 125 -13.41 -36.76 25.03
N GLU A 126 -12.59 -37.72 24.61
CA GLU A 126 -11.85 -37.60 23.36
C GLU A 126 -12.89 -37.49 22.24
N ILE A 127 -13.29 -36.27 21.91
CA ILE A 127 -13.92 -36.00 20.63
C ILE A 127 -12.83 -36.34 19.62
N ASN A 128 -13.09 -37.28 18.70
CA ASN A 128 -12.21 -37.64 17.58
C ASN A 128 -11.98 -36.41 16.67
N LEU A 129 -11.32 -35.36 17.16
CA LEU A 129 -11.00 -34.14 16.44
C LEU A 129 -9.87 -34.38 15.45
N LEU A 130 -9.04 -35.40 15.69
CA LEU A 130 -7.88 -35.73 14.88
C LEU A 130 -8.26 -36.23 13.47
N GLN A 131 -9.32 -37.03 13.33
CA GLN A 131 -9.77 -37.53 12.03
C GLN A 131 -10.28 -36.41 11.10
N PRO A 132 -11.24 -35.56 11.52
CA PRO A 132 -11.69 -34.41 10.75
C PRO A 132 -10.55 -33.42 10.45
N LEU A 133 -9.66 -33.15 11.41
CA LEU A 133 -8.50 -32.28 11.17
C LEU A 133 -7.55 -32.87 10.11
N SER A 134 -7.33 -34.20 10.13
CA SER A 134 -6.47 -34.87 9.15
C SER A 134 -7.05 -34.76 7.74
N ILE A 135 -8.36 -35.04 7.59
CA ILE A 135 -9.07 -34.91 6.32
C ILE A 135 -9.01 -33.46 5.81
N PHE A 136 -9.28 -32.49 6.69
CA PHE A 136 -9.22 -31.07 6.33
C PHE A 136 -7.81 -30.64 5.88
N LYS A 137 -6.77 -31.11 6.58
CA LYS A 137 -5.38 -30.84 6.25
C LYS A 137 -5.01 -31.42 4.89
N GLU A 138 -5.40 -32.66 4.61
CA GLU A 138 -5.14 -33.31 3.32
C GLU A 138 -5.86 -32.60 2.16
N HIS A 139 -7.12 -32.22 2.36
CA HIS A 139 -7.89 -31.46 1.38
C HIS A 139 -7.25 -30.09 1.08
N SER A 140 -6.74 -29.41 2.12
CA SER A 140 -6.03 -28.14 2.00
C SER A 140 -4.72 -28.29 1.23
N ILE A 141 -3.95 -29.34 1.50
CA ILE A 141 -2.70 -29.65 0.79
C ILE A 141 -2.97 -29.93 -0.69
N ASN A 142 -4.01 -30.70 -1.00
CA ASN A 142 -4.38 -30.99 -2.39
C ASN A 142 -4.80 -29.73 -3.15
N LEU A 143 -5.55 -28.83 -2.51
CA LEU A 143 -5.91 -27.55 -3.11
C LEU A 143 -4.67 -26.71 -3.43
N ILE A 144 -3.71 -26.63 -2.51
CA ILE A 144 -2.44 -25.90 -2.70
C ILE A 144 -1.68 -26.47 -3.89
N LYS A 145 -1.47 -27.80 -3.94
CA LYS A 145 -0.79 -28.46 -5.07
C LYS A 145 -1.45 -28.15 -6.41
N THR A 146 -2.79 -28.15 -6.45
CA THR A 146 -3.53 -27.84 -7.68
C THR A 146 -3.28 -26.41 -8.13
N LYS A 147 -3.27 -25.45 -7.19
CA LYS A 147 -2.97 -24.04 -7.48
C LYS A 147 -1.52 -23.84 -7.93
N GLU A 148 -0.56 -24.53 -7.34
CA GLU A 148 0.84 -24.50 -7.77
C GLU A 148 1.02 -24.98 -9.22
N ASN A 149 0.33 -26.06 -9.60
CA ASN A 149 0.35 -26.56 -10.98
C ASN A 149 -0.21 -25.52 -11.97
N HIS A 150 -1.34 -24.89 -11.65
CA HIS A 150 -1.88 -23.82 -12.49
C HIS A 150 -0.92 -22.62 -12.61
N LEU A 151 -0.25 -22.24 -11.52
CA LEU A 151 0.76 -21.17 -11.55
C LEU A 151 1.95 -21.54 -12.46
N TYR A 152 2.38 -22.81 -12.44
CA TYR A 152 3.43 -23.30 -13.32
C TYR A 152 3.03 -23.20 -14.80
N GLU A 153 1.79 -23.56 -15.14
CA GLU A 153 1.27 -23.43 -16.51
C GLU A 153 1.22 -21.98 -16.98
N ILE A 154 0.69 -21.06 -16.15
CA ILE A 154 0.65 -19.62 -16.45
C ILE A 154 2.06 -19.08 -16.68
N ARG A 155 3.03 -19.49 -15.86
CA ARG A 155 4.43 -19.07 -16.00
C ARG A 155 5.03 -19.51 -17.35
N ASN A 156 4.71 -20.72 -17.80
CA ASN A 156 5.16 -21.21 -19.10
C ASN A 156 4.51 -20.46 -20.26
N ILE A 157 3.22 -20.12 -20.17
CA ILE A 157 2.53 -19.29 -21.17
C ILE A 157 3.21 -17.92 -21.25
N ASN A 158 3.48 -17.27 -20.12
CA ASN A 158 4.14 -15.96 -20.09
C ASN A 158 5.52 -16.00 -20.74
N LYS A 159 6.35 -17.02 -20.44
CA LYS A 159 7.64 -17.19 -21.12
C LYS A 159 7.52 -17.31 -22.63
N LYS A 160 6.50 -18.04 -23.11
CA LYS A 160 6.24 -18.20 -24.55
C LYS A 160 5.80 -16.88 -25.19
N LEU A 161 4.96 -16.10 -24.51
CA LEU A 161 4.54 -14.76 -24.97
C LEU A 161 5.71 -13.77 -25.01
N GLU A 162 6.58 -13.77 -23.99
CA GLU A 162 7.79 -12.93 -23.98
C GLU A 162 8.71 -13.27 -25.16
N GLN A 163 8.94 -14.56 -25.44
CA GLN A 163 9.71 -15.00 -26.61
C GLN A 163 9.05 -14.55 -27.93
N GLN A 164 7.72 -14.63 -28.04
CA GLN A 164 7.00 -14.16 -29.22
C GLN A 164 7.03 -12.62 -29.35
N SER A 165 7.03 -11.87 -28.25
CA SER A 165 7.18 -10.40 -28.29
C SER A 165 8.58 -9.97 -28.74
N GLN A 166 9.59 -10.82 -28.58
CA GLN A 166 10.95 -10.61 -29.07
C GLN A 166 11.13 -11.03 -30.54
N THR A 167 10.08 -11.49 -31.23
CA THR A 167 10.19 -11.85 -32.65
C THR A 167 10.61 -10.63 -33.46
N SER A 168 11.82 -10.69 -34.01
CA SER A 168 12.53 -9.57 -34.67
C SER A 168 11.68 -8.87 -35.73
N GLN A 169 10.79 -9.60 -36.40
CA GLN A 169 9.99 -9.08 -37.52
C GLN A 169 9.07 -7.90 -37.14
N ILE A 170 8.45 -7.91 -35.96
CA ILE A 170 7.56 -6.81 -35.55
C ILE A 170 8.39 -5.59 -35.16
N GLN A 171 9.46 -5.79 -34.40
CA GLN A 171 10.36 -4.72 -33.99
C GLN A 171 11.10 -4.10 -35.20
N GLU A 172 11.51 -4.92 -36.16
CA GLU A 172 12.10 -4.47 -37.43
C GLU A 172 11.11 -3.65 -38.25
N LYS A 173 9.85 -4.10 -38.39
CA LYS A 173 8.80 -3.32 -39.07
C LYS A 173 8.54 -1.98 -38.39
N ILE A 174 8.49 -1.93 -37.05
CA ILE A 174 8.34 -0.68 -36.28
C ILE A 174 9.53 0.24 -36.54
N LYS A 175 10.75 -0.30 -36.53
CA LYS A 175 11.98 0.47 -36.80
C LYS A 175 11.99 1.02 -38.23
N LEU A 176 11.57 0.23 -39.21
CA LEU A 176 11.44 0.62 -40.61
C LEU A 176 10.41 1.75 -40.77
N LEU A 177 9.24 1.60 -40.13
CA LEU A 177 8.19 2.62 -40.14
C LEU A 177 8.68 3.94 -39.52
N LYS A 178 9.35 3.86 -38.38
CA LYS A 178 9.95 5.02 -37.70
C LYS A 178 10.95 5.74 -38.60
N ASN A 179 11.84 4.99 -39.25
CA ASN A 179 12.83 5.55 -40.17
C ASN A 179 12.17 6.20 -41.39
N ASN A 180 11.12 5.59 -41.95
CA ASN A 180 10.36 6.17 -43.06
C ASN A 180 9.68 7.48 -42.67
N ILE A 181 9.08 7.55 -41.48
CA ILE A 181 8.45 8.78 -40.96
C ILE A 181 9.49 9.89 -40.78
N ILE A 182 10.63 9.59 -40.15
CA ILE A 182 11.72 10.56 -39.94
C ILE A 182 12.24 11.07 -41.28
N ASN A 183 12.51 10.18 -42.24
CA ASN A 183 13.02 10.56 -43.55
C ASN A 183 12.01 11.43 -44.30
N ASN A 184 10.72 11.09 -44.30
CA ASN A 184 9.70 11.90 -44.96
C ASN A 184 9.56 13.29 -44.32
N LEU A 185 9.52 13.38 -42.99
CA LEU A 185 9.45 14.67 -42.28
C LEU A 185 10.70 15.54 -42.48
N CYS A 186 11.88 14.94 -42.46
CA CYS A 186 13.14 15.66 -42.65
C CYS A 186 13.39 16.07 -44.10
N LEU A 187 12.84 15.35 -45.08
CA LEU A 187 12.94 15.67 -46.50
C LEU A 187 11.95 16.75 -46.93
N GLU A 188 10.70 16.72 -46.43
CA GLU A 188 9.69 17.69 -46.86
C GLU A 188 9.97 19.09 -46.34
N LEU A 189 10.52 19.25 -45.13
CA LEU A 189 10.62 20.57 -44.51
C LEU A 189 11.81 20.73 -43.54
N PRO A 190 13.06 20.80 -44.04
CA PRO A 190 14.22 21.11 -43.20
C PRO A 190 14.07 22.46 -42.48
N ASP A 191 13.35 23.41 -43.09
CA ASP A 191 13.23 24.79 -42.61
C ASP A 191 11.85 25.15 -42.02
N SER A 192 10.95 24.17 -41.85
CA SER A 192 9.57 24.41 -41.36
C SER A 192 9.49 25.19 -40.05
N PHE A 193 10.51 25.09 -39.19
CA PHE A 193 10.56 25.80 -37.92
C PHE A 193 11.05 27.24 -38.05
N TRP A 194 11.87 27.57 -39.06
CA TRP A 194 12.38 28.93 -39.27
C TRP A 194 11.30 29.88 -39.81
N HIS A 195 10.35 29.37 -40.60
CA HIS A 195 9.26 30.16 -41.16
C HIS A 195 8.17 30.54 -40.14
N ARG A 196 8.12 29.88 -38.97
CA ARG A 196 7.05 30.11 -37.98
C ARG A 196 7.23 31.39 -37.16
N LYS A 197 8.44 31.96 -37.11
CA LYS A 197 8.75 33.18 -36.33
C LYS A 197 9.83 34.03 -37.01
N THR A 198 9.51 34.66 -38.13
CA THR A 198 10.34 35.71 -38.73
C THR A 198 10.22 37.02 -37.94
N HIS A 199 10.64 37.01 -36.67
CA HIS A 199 10.81 38.25 -35.93
C HIS A 199 12.11 38.90 -36.40
N MET A 200 12.02 39.88 -37.30
CA MET A 200 13.15 40.72 -37.65
C MET A 200 13.45 41.61 -36.43
N VAL A 201 14.45 41.21 -35.64
CA VAL A 201 14.88 41.98 -34.47
C VAL A 201 15.75 43.13 -34.96
N SER A 202 15.29 44.36 -34.79
CA SER A 202 16.15 45.54 -34.93
C SER A 202 17.05 45.64 -33.70
N LEU A 203 18.35 45.54 -33.88
CA LEU A 203 19.31 45.77 -32.80
C LEU A 203 19.45 47.29 -32.57
N PRO A 204 19.19 47.81 -31.35
CA PRO A 204 19.39 49.21 -31.05
C PRO A 204 20.89 49.57 -31.08
N TYR A 205 21.20 50.71 -31.69
CA TYR A 205 22.54 51.29 -31.66
C TYR A 205 22.65 52.27 -30.49
N GLU A 206 23.86 52.55 -30.04
CA GLU A 206 24.08 53.61 -29.04
C GLU A 206 23.57 54.98 -29.56
N LYS A 207 23.07 55.83 -28.66
CA LYS A 207 22.31 57.05 -29.01
C LYS A 207 23.10 58.06 -29.86
N ASP A 208 24.43 58.11 -29.68
CA ASP A 208 25.32 59.04 -30.39
C ASP A 208 25.98 58.41 -31.63
N PHE A 209 25.52 57.22 -32.03
CA PHE A 209 26.16 56.43 -33.08
C PHE A 209 25.69 56.81 -34.49
N THR A 210 26.62 57.24 -35.34
CA THR A 210 26.39 57.39 -36.80
C THR A 210 26.93 56.19 -37.57
N LYS A 211 26.12 55.67 -38.51
CA LYS A 211 26.46 54.50 -39.37
C LYS A 211 27.76 54.64 -40.19
N GLN A 212 28.30 55.86 -40.31
CA GLN A 212 29.55 56.16 -41.02
C GLN A 212 30.80 55.91 -40.15
N ASN A 213 30.65 55.85 -38.82
CA ASN A 213 31.78 55.78 -37.88
C ASN A 213 32.17 54.34 -37.49
N ILE A 214 31.58 53.30 -38.09
CA ILE A 214 31.95 51.91 -37.79
C ILE A 214 33.24 51.54 -38.55
N PRO A 215 34.33 51.15 -37.87
CA PRO A 215 35.57 50.73 -38.53
C PRO A 215 35.49 49.32 -39.14
N THR A 216 34.30 48.79 -39.41
CA THR A 216 34.06 47.38 -39.77
C THR A 216 34.13 47.13 -41.27
N LYS A 217 35.14 47.62 -41.97
CA LYS A 217 35.53 47.03 -43.26
C LYS A 217 36.72 46.11 -43.04
N ALA A 218 36.52 45.13 -42.17
CA ALA A 218 37.58 44.20 -41.80
C ALA A 218 38.02 43.44 -43.06
N ARG A 219 39.34 43.40 -43.30
CA ARG A 219 39.88 42.58 -44.37
C ARG A 219 39.70 41.10 -43.99
N PRO A 220 39.36 40.22 -44.95
CA PRO A 220 39.33 38.79 -44.69
C PRO A 220 40.67 38.30 -44.13
N ILE A 221 40.62 37.42 -43.14
CA ILE A 221 41.82 36.80 -42.59
C ILE A 221 42.31 35.76 -43.60
N GLN A 222 43.60 35.76 -43.91
CA GLN A 222 44.20 34.79 -44.81
C GLN A 222 44.11 33.39 -44.19
N MET A 223 43.59 32.43 -44.97
CA MET A 223 43.44 31.04 -44.56
C MET A 223 44.31 30.13 -45.43
N ASN A 224 44.71 28.98 -44.86
CA ASN A 224 45.38 27.92 -45.62
C ASN A 224 44.48 27.39 -46.74
N HIS A 225 45.10 26.85 -47.80
CA HIS A 225 44.40 26.35 -48.98
C HIS A 225 43.31 25.31 -48.65
N ASP A 226 43.58 24.38 -47.73
CA ASP A 226 42.64 23.34 -47.34
C ASP A 226 41.41 23.90 -46.60
N LEU A 227 41.65 24.87 -45.71
CA LEU A 227 40.56 25.59 -45.02
C LEU A 227 39.74 26.43 -45.99
N MET A 228 40.36 27.02 -47.01
CA MET A 228 39.66 27.77 -48.06
C MET A 228 38.74 26.85 -48.87
N LYS A 229 39.19 25.64 -49.22
CA LYS A 229 38.36 24.64 -49.92
C LYS A 229 37.18 24.21 -49.07
N HIS A 230 37.41 23.98 -47.77
CA HIS A 230 36.35 23.65 -46.81
C HIS A 230 35.34 24.80 -46.67
N CYS A 231 35.85 26.03 -46.53
CA CYS A 231 35.04 27.25 -46.45
C CYS A 231 34.09 27.41 -47.63
N LYS A 232 34.59 27.24 -48.87
CA LYS A 232 33.75 27.32 -50.07
C LYS A 232 32.62 26.29 -50.07
N LYS A 233 32.90 25.07 -49.61
CA LYS A 233 31.89 24.01 -49.50
C LYS A 233 30.84 24.36 -48.45
N GLU A 234 31.27 24.74 -47.25
CA GLU A 234 30.37 25.09 -46.13
C GLU A 234 29.50 26.32 -46.47
N ILE A 235 30.06 27.35 -47.11
CA ILE A 235 29.30 28.51 -47.60
C ILE A 235 28.28 28.09 -48.68
N GLY A 236 28.63 27.18 -49.58
CA GLY A 236 27.71 26.63 -50.58
C GLY A 236 26.54 25.87 -49.94
N GLU A 237 26.80 25.08 -48.90
CA GLU A 237 25.76 24.40 -48.12
C GLU A 237 24.85 25.40 -47.39
N LEU A 238 25.41 26.46 -46.78
CA LEU A 238 24.64 27.50 -46.10
C LEU A 238 23.76 28.33 -47.07
N LEU A 239 24.25 28.60 -48.29
CA LEU A 239 23.47 29.23 -49.35
C LEU A 239 22.33 28.31 -49.83
N THR A 240 22.61 27.01 -50.00
CA THR A 240 21.61 26.01 -50.42
C THR A 240 20.49 25.88 -49.39
N LYS A 241 20.84 25.88 -48.10
CA LYS A 241 19.90 25.90 -46.97
C LYS A 241 19.24 27.27 -46.73
N ARG A 242 19.51 28.28 -47.57
CA ARG A 242 18.97 29.65 -47.47
C ARG A 242 19.21 30.33 -46.10
N LEU A 243 20.23 29.90 -45.35
CA LEU A 243 20.59 30.49 -44.05
C LEU A 243 21.37 31.81 -44.19
N ILE A 244 22.06 31.98 -45.32
CA ILE A 244 22.79 33.21 -45.68
C ILE A 244 22.41 33.64 -47.10
N ARG A 245 22.63 34.92 -47.41
CA ARG A 245 22.47 35.47 -48.75
C ARG A 245 23.62 36.41 -49.11
N PRO A 246 23.98 36.54 -50.39
CA PRO A 246 24.89 37.59 -50.83
C PRO A 246 24.36 38.96 -50.43
N SER A 247 25.23 39.82 -49.92
CA SER A 247 24.88 41.19 -49.53
C SER A 247 25.95 42.18 -49.99
N LYS A 248 25.52 43.39 -50.34
CA LYS A 248 26.42 44.53 -50.61
C LYS A 248 26.37 45.48 -49.41
N SER A 249 26.87 44.99 -48.28
CA SER A 249 26.91 45.76 -47.04
C SER A 249 28.14 46.68 -47.03
N PRO A 250 28.02 47.93 -46.54
CA PRO A 250 29.19 48.76 -46.24
C PRO A 250 30.01 48.20 -45.07
N TRP A 251 29.49 47.19 -44.37
CA TRP A 251 30.08 46.56 -43.19
C TRP A 251 30.43 45.08 -43.44
N SER A 252 31.56 44.64 -42.91
CA SER A 252 32.10 43.28 -42.97
C SER A 252 32.86 42.94 -41.68
N CYS A 253 32.55 41.78 -41.10
CA CYS A 253 33.31 41.20 -40.00
C CYS A 253 34.27 40.13 -40.54
N ALA A 254 35.45 40.03 -39.94
CA ALA A 254 36.39 38.97 -40.27
C ALA A 254 35.86 37.61 -39.78
N ALA A 255 36.03 36.58 -40.61
CA ALA A 255 35.73 35.20 -40.27
C ALA A 255 37.01 34.36 -40.28
N PHE A 256 37.11 33.40 -39.36
CA PHE A 256 38.23 32.48 -39.25
C PHE A 256 37.78 31.11 -38.75
N TYR A 257 38.59 30.08 -38.99
CA TYR A 257 38.34 28.73 -38.46
C TYR A 257 39.05 28.54 -37.11
N LEU A 258 38.34 27.97 -36.14
CA LEU A 258 38.93 27.50 -34.90
C LEU A 258 39.24 26.00 -34.99
N ASN A 259 40.40 25.62 -34.47
CA ASN A 259 40.86 24.24 -34.38
C ASN A 259 41.37 23.95 -32.95
N LYS A 260 40.46 23.96 -31.96
CA LYS A 260 40.77 23.62 -30.56
C LYS A 260 40.50 22.12 -30.31
N ASN A 261 40.87 21.62 -29.12
CA ASN A 261 40.78 20.20 -28.76
C ASN A 261 39.38 19.57 -28.95
N SER A 262 38.31 20.36 -28.81
CA SER A 262 36.92 19.91 -29.04
C SER A 262 36.59 19.66 -30.51
N GLU A 263 37.17 20.44 -31.42
CA GLU A 263 36.97 20.39 -32.86
C GLU A 263 37.82 19.26 -33.47
N ILE A 264 39.03 19.03 -32.92
CA ILE A 264 39.88 17.90 -33.27
C ILE A 264 39.16 16.57 -32.97
N LYS A 265 38.47 16.46 -31.81
CA LYS A 265 37.64 15.29 -31.47
C LYS A 265 36.45 15.08 -32.42
N LYS A 266 35.96 16.14 -33.08
CA LYS A 266 34.85 16.08 -34.05
C LYS A 266 35.31 15.92 -35.50
N GLY A 267 36.61 16.11 -35.78
CA GLY A 267 37.18 15.97 -37.12
C GLY A 267 36.74 17.04 -38.12
N THR A 268 36.13 18.15 -37.68
CA THR A 268 35.66 19.22 -38.57
C THR A 268 35.93 20.60 -37.95
N PRO A 269 36.65 21.51 -38.65
CA PRO A 269 36.94 22.84 -38.13
C PRO A 269 35.66 23.70 -38.12
N ARG A 270 35.54 24.62 -37.15
CA ARG A 270 34.35 25.47 -37.00
C ARG A 270 34.58 26.88 -37.53
N LEU A 271 33.72 27.36 -38.42
CA LEU A 271 33.73 28.75 -38.88
C LEU A 271 33.22 29.68 -37.77
N VAL A 272 33.98 30.72 -37.45
CA VAL A 272 33.66 31.73 -36.44
C VAL A 272 33.75 33.12 -37.04
N ILE A 273 32.72 33.94 -36.83
CA ILE A 273 32.67 35.33 -37.26
C ILE A 273 32.97 36.23 -36.06
N ASN A 274 33.96 37.12 -36.21
CA ASN A 274 34.36 38.03 -35.14
C ASN A 274 33.43 39.25 -35.08
N TYR A 275 32.38 39.15 -34.29
CA TYR A 275 31.44 40.26 -34.07
C TYR A 275 31.90 41.28 -33.01
N LYS A 276 33.11 41.16 -32.42
CA LYS A 276 33.56 42.10 -31.38
C LYS A 276 33.45 43.59 -31.80
N PRO A 277 33.89 43.98 -33.01
CA PRO A 277 33.74 45.37 -33.44
C PRO A 277 32.28 45.80 -33.61
N LEU A 278 31.41 44.88 -34.06
CA LEU A 278 29.97 45.13 -34.19
C LEU A 278 29.33 45.31 -32.81
N ASN A 279 29.67 44.45 -31.84
CA ASN A 279 29.11 44.50 -30.49
C ASN A 279 29.46 45.79 -29.74
N THR A 280 30.55 46.47 -30.10
CA THR A 280 30.92 47.77 -29.50
C THR A 280 29.97 48.89 -29.94
N ALA A 281 29.32 48.74 -31.09
CA ALA A 281 28.38 49.72 -31.64
C ALA A 281 26.91 49.47 -31.25
N LEU A 282 26.63 48.31 -30.66
CA LEU A 282 25.29 47.90 -30.29
C LEU A 282 25.02 48.26 -28.83
N GLN A 283 23.84 48.77 -28.53
CA GLN A 283 23.41 48.99 -27.17
C GLN A 283 23.27 47.63 -26.46
N TRP A 284 23.78 47.51 -25.24
CA TRP A 284 23.54 46.34 -24.40
C TRP A 284 22.03 46.21 -24.13
N ILE A 285 21.48 45.05 -24.47
CA ILE A 285 20.07 44.66 -24.20
C ILE A 285 20.05 43.81 -22.93
#